data_AF-A0A374NKQ5-F1
#
_entry.id   AF-A0A374NKQ5-F1
#
_cell.length_a   1.000
_cell.length_b   1.000
_cell.length_c   1.000
_cell.angle_alpha   90.00
_cell.angle_beta   90.00
_cell.angle_gamma   90.00
#
_symmetry.space_group_name_H-M   'P 1'
#
loop_
_entity.id
_entity.type
_entity.pdbx_description
1 polymer ?
#
loop_
_entity_poly.entity_id
_entity_poly.type
_entity_poly.pdbx_seq_one_letter_code
_entity_poly.pdbx_strand_id
1 'polypeptide(L)'
;MLLKKLKDFHERTMEQYKEEENLESWKKKVMELHEKSAFLFYYDATLEENAEQNSLIIQGSLVEGELPIGSTVYLYTGEGKYLGNGRILSEPEEKEQGRKGLFKRRRNQFNLGLDEYLGKKVEKMKSREKTKMFHHIEANASLISELLICEAK
;
A
#
# COMPACT_ATOMS: atom_id res chain seq x y z
N MET A 1 -25.31 -2.78 37.14
CA MET A 1 -23.91 -2.64 36.66
C MET A 1 -23.74 -3.01 35.18
N LEU A 2 -24.39 -4.07 34.69
CA LEU A 2 -24.34 -4.49 33.28
C LEU A 2 -24.97 -3.46 32.30
N LEU A 3 -26.16 -2.94 32.64
CA LEU A 3 -26.88 -1.96 31.83
C LEU A 3 -26.11 -0.65 31.61
N LYS A 4 -25.39 -0.19 32.64
CA LYS A 4 -24.54 1.02 32.54
C LYS A 4 -23.37 0.79 31.57
N LYS A 5 -22.70 -0.35 31.67
CA LYS A 5 -21.62 -0.73 30.74
C LYS A 5 -22.08 -0.84 29.29
N LEU A 6 -23.29 -1.37 29.05
CA LEU A 6 -23.88 -1.45 27.71
C LEU A 6 -24.21 -0.06 27.14
N LYS A 7 -24.69 0.86 27.98
CA LYS A 7 -24.97 2.24 27.57
C LYS A 7 -23.67 3.01 27.27
N ASP A 8 -22.67 2.91 28.15
CA ASP A 8 -21.35 3.52 27.96
C ASP A 8 -20.65 2.96 26.70
N PHE A 9 -20.84 1.67 26.41
CA PHE A 9 -20.35 1.05 25.17
C PHE A 9 -21.03 1.65 23.94
N HIS A 10 -22.37 1.70 23.93
CA HIS A 10 -23.13 2.26 22.81
C HIS A 10 -22.79 3.74 22.56
N GLU A 11 -22.67 4.56 23.60
CA GLU A 11 -22.29 5.97 23.47
C GLU A 11 -20.89 6.13 22.85
N ARG A 12 -19.91 5.33 23.29
CA ARG A 12 -18.56 5.31 22.69
C ARG A 12 -18.57 4.84 21.23
N THR A 13 -19.36 3.82 20.90
CA THR A 13 -19.48 3.34 19.53
C THR A 13 -20.12 4.41 18.63
N MET A 14 -21.15 5.12 19.12
CA MET A 14 -21.77 6.23 18.38
C MET A 14 -20.84 7.44 18.24
N GLU A 15 -19.98 7.71 19.22
CA GLU A 15 -18.93 8.74 19.10
C GLU A 15 -17.88 8.35 18.05
N GLN A 16 -17.42 7.10 18.04
CA GLN A 16 -16.52 6.59 17.00
C GLN A 16 -17.14 6.69 15.61
N TYR A 17 -18.41 6.32 15.44
CA TYR A 17 -19.11 6.48 14.15
C TYR A 17 -19.23 7.95 13.72
N LYS A 18 -19.46 8.88 14.65
CA LYS A 18 -19.47 10.31 14.34
C LYS A 18 -18.08 10.83 13.97
N GLU A 19 -17.04 10.37 14.65
CA GLU A 19 -15.66 10.70 14.30
C GLU A 19 -15.32 10.17 12.90
N GLU A 20 -15.70 8.92 12.60
CA GLU A 20 -15.57 8.32 11.27
C GLU A 20 -16.36 9.08 10.20
N GLU A 21 -17.62 9.46 10.45
CA GLU A 21 -18.42 10.27 9.52
C GLU A 21 -17.78 11.62 9.21
N ASN A 22 -17.10 12.23 10.18
CA ASN A 22 -16.43 13.53 10.02
C ASN A 22 -14.99 13.43 9.48
N LEU A 23 -14.47 12.21 9.24
CA LEU A 23 -13.16 12.05 8.63
C LEU A 23 -13.14 12.63 7.22
N GLU A 24 -12.01 13.26 6.89
CA GLU A 24 -11.70 13.68 5.53
C GLU A 24 -11.76 12.48 4.59
N SER A 25 -12.25 12.71 3.36
CA SER A 25 -12.50 11.64 2.38
C SER A 25 -11.29 10.73 2.14
N TRP A 26 -10.08 11.29 2.11
CA TRP A 26 -8.86 10.51 1.90
C TRP A 26 -8.53 9.57 3.09
N LYS A 27 -8.84 9.97 4.33
CA LYS A 27 -8.64 9.13 5.52
C LYS A 27 -9.58 7.93 5.49
N LYS A 28 -10.83 8.14 5.08
CA LYS A 28 -11.81 7.06 4.88
C LYS A 28 -11.31 6.05 3.84
N LYS A 29 -10.76 6.53 2.71
CA LYS A 29 -10.18 5.66 1.67
C LYS A 29 -9.00 4.84 2.19
N VAL A 30 -8.08 5.47 2.92
CA VAL A 30 -6.94 4.76 3.50
C VAL A 30 -7.41 3.74 4.54
N MET A 31 -8.36 4.10 5.41
CA MET A 31 -8.96 3.15 6.35
C MET A 31 -9.62 1.98 5.64
N GLU A 32 -10.35 2.23 4.55
CA GLU A 32 -10.96 1.16 3.76
C GLU A 32 -9.92 0.21 3.15
N LEU A 33 -8.75 0.72 2.73
CA LEU A 33 -7.62 -0.13 2.33
C LEU A 33 -7.16 -1.01 3.49
N HIS A 34 -7.00 -0.44 4.69
CA HIS A 34 -6.60 -1.20 5.87
C HIS A 34 -7.60 -2.31 6.23
N GLU A 35 -8.90 -2.03 6.13
CA GLU A 35 -9.94 -2.98 6.56
C GLU A 35 -10.19 -4.11 5.57
N LYS A 36 -10.05 -3.84 4.25
CA LYS A 36 -10.51 -4.75 3.20
C LYS A 36 -9.40 -5.49 2.47
N SER A 37 -8.15 -5.08 2.62
CA SER A 37 -7.04 -5.74 1.93
C SER A 37 -6.58 -6.97 2.70
N ALA A 38 -6.40 -8.13 2.05
CA ALA A 38 -5.78 -9.27 2.74
C ALA A 38 -4.28 -9.08 2.96
N PHE A 39 -3.64 -8.11 2.30
CA PHE A 39 -2.36 -7.57 2.73
C PHE A 39 -2.28 -6.05 2.58
N LEU A 40 -1.46 -5.43 3.44
CA LEU A 40 -1.10 -4.02 3.30
C LEU A 40 0.41 -3.82 3.48
N PHE A 41 1.02 -3.16 2.50
CA PHE A 41 2.43 -2.85 2.48
C PHE A 41 2.67 -1.35 2.39
N TYR A 42 3.40 -0.79 3.37
CA TYR A 42 3.87 0.59 3.32
C TYR A 42 5.17 0.67 2.54
N TYR A 43 5.11 1.34 1.40
CA TYR A 43 6.25 1.64 0.55
C TYR A 43 7.19 2.64 1.25
N ASP A 44 8.49 2.37 1.22
CA ASP A 44 9.54 3.22 1.80
C ASP A 44 10.47 3.75 0.73
N ALA A 45 11.01 2.86 -0.12
CA ALA A 45 12.00 3.22 -1.12
C ALA A 45 12.02 2.25 -2.32
N THR A 46 12.55 2.73 -3.44
CA THR A 46 12.97 1.89 -4.57
C THR A 46 14.46 1.65 -4.44
N LEU A 47 14.89 0.40 -4.49
CA LEU A 47 16.29 0.00 -4.38
C LEU A 47 16.93 -0.18 -5.75
N GLU A 48 16.18 -0.71 -6.71
CA GLU A 48 16.64 -0.95 -8.07
C GLU A 48 15.48 -0.82 -9.06
N GLU A 49 15.77 -0.30 -10.25
CA GLU A 49 14.82 -0.14 -11.35
C GLU A 49 15.27 -0.98 -12.55
N ASN A 50 14.35 -1.70 -13.19
CA ASN A 50 14.61 -2.41 -14.43
C ASN A 50 13.59 -2.00 -15.51
N ALA A 51 14.00 -1.04 -16.36
CA ALA A 51 13.17 -0.52 -17.43
C ALA A 51 12.89 -1.54 -18.56
N GLU A 52 13.74 -2.55 -18.73
CA GLU A 52 13.55 -3.60 -19.73
C GLU A 52 12.48 -4.59 -19.26
N GLN A 53 12.51 -4.95 -17.98
CA GLN A 53 11.57 -5.88 -17.35
C GLN A 53 10.30 -5.20 -16.79
N ASN A 54 10.20 -3.87 -16.88
CA ASN A 54 9.12 -3.08 -16.29
C ASN A 54 8.98 -3.29 -14.78
N SER A 55 10.09 -3.49 -14.08
CA SER A 55 10.06 -3.92 -12.69
C SER A 55 10.92 -3.06 -11.77
N LEU A 56 10.66 -3.19 -10.47
CA LEU A 56 11.29 -2.43 -9.39
C LEU A 56 11.60 -3.39 -8.25
N ILE A 57 12.79 -3.29 -7.64
CA ILE A 57 13.00 -3.83 -6.30
C ILE A 57 12.59 -2.74 -5.31
N ILE A 58 11.53 -3.01 -4.55
CA ILE A 58 11.01 -2.05 -3.58
C ILE A 58 11.28 -2.52 -2.15
N GLN A 59 11.39 -1.55 -1.25
CA GLN A 59 11.54 -1.75 0.17
C GLN A 59 10.36 -1.12 0.91
N GLY A 60 9.95 -1.76 2.00
CA GLY A 60 8.87 -1.25 2.83
C GLY A 60 8.57 -2.11 4.04
N SER A 61 7.37 -1.96 4.58
CA SER A 61 6.90 -2.69 5.75
C SER A 61 5.58 -3.37 5.43
N LEU A 62 5.56 -4.69 5.47
CA LEU A 62 4.34 -5.49 5.46
C LEU A 62 3.72 -5.42 6.86
N VAL A 63 2.46 -4.99 6.94
CA VAL A 63 1.74 -4.83 8.22
C VAL A 63 0.86 -6.02 8.52
N GLU A 64 0.20 -6.52 7.49
CA GLU A 64 -0.73 -7.63 7.56
C GLU A 64 -0.67 -8.42 6.25
N GLY A 65 -0.98 -9.71 6.33
CA GLY A 65 -1.07 -10.60 5.19
C GLY A 65 0.23 -11.28 4.79
N GLU A 66 0.15 -11.98 3.67
CA GLU A 66 1.28 -12.59 2.97
C GLU A 66 1.40 -11.96 1.59
N LEU A 67 2.58 -12.06 0.98
CA LEU A 67 2.89 -11.50 -0.33
C LEU A 67 3.24 -12.64 -1.31
N PRO A 68 2.25 -13.39 -1.82
CA PRO A 68 2.52 -14.50 -2.74
C PRO A 68 3.07 -14.00 -4.07
N ILE A 69 4.01 -14.75 -4.65
CA ILE A 69 4.46 -14.51 -6.02
C ILE A 69 3.27 -14.61 -6.98
N GLY A 70 3.19 -13.68 -7.92
CA GLY A 70 2.16 -13.63 -8.95
C GLY A 70 0.90 -12.87 -8.54
N SER A 71 0.76 -12.51 -7.26
CA SER A 71 -0.37 -11.70 -6.78
C SER A 71 -0.41 -10.35 -7.48
N THR A 72 -1.60 -9.96 -7.93
CA THR A 72 -1.86 -8.62 -8.43
C THR A 72 -1.84 -7.64 -7.27
N VAL A 73 -1.20 -6.51 -7.47
CA VAL A 73 -1.11 -5.44 -6.48
C VAL A 73 -1.41 -4.10 -7.11
N TYR A 74 -1.91 -3.18 -6.29
CA TYR A 74 -2.30 -1.84 -6.64
C TYR A 74 -1.48 -0.85 -5.80
N LEU A 75 -0.92 0.16 -6.47
CA LEU A 75 -0.09 1.19 -5.88
C LEU A 75 -0.95 2.42 -5.60
N TYR A 76 -0.77 3.01 -4.42
CA TYR A 76 -1.50 4.19 -3.98
C TYR A 76 -0.57 5.24 -3.36
N THR A 77 -1.01 6.49 -3.42
CA THR A 77 -0.42 7.58 -2.62
C THR A 77 -0.82 7.47 -1.15
N GLY A 78 -0.20 8.27 -0.27
CA GLY A 78 -0.59 8.40 1.13
C GLY A 78 -2.02 8.93 1.35
N GLU A 79 -2.65 9.49 0.31
CA GLU A 79 -4.06 9.93 0.33
C GLU A 79 -5.02 8.85 -0.23
N GLY A 80 -4.51 7.64 -0.51
CA GLY A 80 -5.30 6.56 -1.11
C GLY A 80 -5.66 6.79 -2.59
N LYS A 81 -4.94 7.67 -3.30
CA LYS A 81 -5.15 7.86 -4.76
C LYS A 81 -4.45 6.74 -5.52
N TYR A 82 -5.18 6.08 -6.41
CA TYR A 82 -4.66 5.03 -7.27
C TYR A 82 -3.60 5.56 -8.25
N LEU A 83 -2.45 4.90 -8.32
CA LEU A 83 -1.34 5.23 -9.20
C LEU A 83 -1.18 4.22 -10.34
N GLY A 84 -1.44 2.94 -10.10
CA GLY A 84 -1.15 1.88 -11.05
C GLY A 84 -1.23 0.50 -10.43
N ASN A 85 -1.04 -0.54 -11.24
CA ASN A 85 -1.05 -1.92 -10.78
C ASN A 85 0.10 -2.73 -11.37
N GLY A 86 0.33 -3.87 -10.75
CA GLY A 86 1.45 -4.73 -11.07
C GLY A 86 1.33 -6.10 -10.42
N ARG A 87 2.44 -6.82 -10.36
CA ARG A 87 2.52 -8.18 -9.79
C ARG A 87 3.78 -8.39 -9.00
N ILE A 88 3.67 -9.18 -7.95
CA ILE A 88 4.80 -9.65 -7.17
C ILE A 88 5.60 -10.66 -7.99
N LEU A 89 6.88 -10.41 -8.22
CA LEU A 89 7.76 -11.24 -9.06
C LEU A 89 8.75 -12.08 -8.25
N SER A 90 8.93 -11.78 -6.95
CA SER A 90 9.81 -12.53 -6.06
C SER A 90 9.19 -12.73 -4.70
N GLU A 91 9.67 -13.71 -3.95
CA GLU A 91 9.35 -13.85 -2.54
C GLU A 91 9.82 -12.60 -1.77
N PRO A 92 9.04 -12.14 -0.77
CA PRO A 92 9.45 -11.06 0.11
C PRO A 92 10.60 -11.50 1.02
N GLU A 93 11.72 -10.81 0.92
CA GLU A 93 12.84 -10.97 1.85
C GLU A 93 12.69 -10.02 3.03
N GLU A 94 12.68 -10.57 4.25
CA GLU A 94 12.71 -9.76 5.46
C GLU A 94 14.16 -9.45 5.88
N LYS A 95 14.56 -8.18 5.81
CA LYS A 95 15.89 -7.72 6.21
C LYS A 95 15.85 -6.94 7.51
N GLU A 96 16.73 -7.29 8.44
CA GLU A 96 16.93 -6.54 9.69
C GLU A 96 17.75 -5.28 9.39
N GLN A 97 17.13 -4.10 9.56
CA GLN A 97 17.75 -2.79 9.25
C GLN A 97 18.31 -2.08 10.49
N GLY A 98 18.49 -2.83 11.58
CA GLY A 98 19.04 -2.34 12.84
C GLY A 98 18.08 -2.49 14.01
N ARG A 99 18.51 -1.97 15.16
CA ARG A 99 17.86 -2.20 16.45
C ARG A 99 17.66 -0.87 17.17
N LYS A 100 16.43 -0.58 17.59
CA LYS A 100 16.14 0.56 18.48
C LYS A 100 15.71 0.00 19.84
N GLY A 101 16.65 -0.05 20.78
CA GLY A 101 16.45 -0.69 22.08
C GLY A 101 16.26 -2.22 21.95
N LEU A 102 15.14 -2.76 22.46
CA LEU A 102 14.83 -4.18 22.32
C LEU A 102 14.16 -4.56 20.99
N PHE A 103 13.71 -3.57 20.22
CA PHE A 103 12.95 -3.80 18.99
C PHE A 103 13.87 -3.85 17.77
N LYS A 104 13.76 -4.96 17.01
CA LYS A 104 14.38 -5.12 15.69
C LYS A 104 13.52 -4.39 14.66
N ARG A 105 14.12 -3.53 13.85
CA ARG A 105 13.44 -2.94 12.69
C ARG A 105 13.63 -3.88 11.51
N ARG A 106 12.53 -4.40 10.99
CA ARG A 106 12.52 -5.28 9.84
C ARG A 106 11.88 -4.57 8.66
N ARG A 107 12.49 -4.69 7.49
CA ARG A 107 11.97 -4.17 6.23
C ARG A 107 11.86 -5.32 5.26
N ASN A 108 10.77 -5.33 4.52
CA ASN A 108 10.49 -6.31 3.49
C ASN A 108 10.98 -5.76 2.15
N GLN A 109 11.58 -6.62 1.34
CA GLN A 109 12.04 -6.29 0.00
C GLN A 109 11.53 -7.33 -0.99
N PHE A 110 11.01 -6.88 -2.13
CA PHE A 110 10.63 -7.79 -3.21
C PHE A 110 10.65 -7.08 -4.56
N ASN A 111 10.71 -7.88 -5.61
CA ASN A 111 10.60 -7.42 -6.99
C ASN A 111 9.13 -7.27 -7.38
N LEU A 112 8.77 -6.09 -7.84
CA LEU A 112 7.45 -5.69 -8.29
C LEU A 112 7.50 -5.42 -9.79
N GLY A 113 6.77 -6.21 -10.58
CA GLY A 113 6.52 -5.93 -11.99
C GLY A 113 5.36 -4.96 -12.13
N LEU A 114 5.43 -4.02 -13.08
CA LEU A 114 4.40 -3.03 -13.33
C LEU A 114 3.65 -3.34 -14.63
N ASP A 115 2.33 -3.45 -14.53
CA ASP A 115 1.43 -3.72 -15.66
C ASP A 115 0.85 -2.41 -16.22
N GLU A 116 0.36 -1.54 -15.34
CA GLU A 116 -0.22 -0.23 -15.69
C GLU A 116 0.23 0.85 -14.71
N TYR A 117 0.46 2.06 -15.24
CA TYR A 117 0.72 3.24 -14.43
C TYR A 117 0.01 4.47 -15.01
N LEU A 118 -0.72 5.19 -14.16
CA LEU A 118 -1.55 6.36 -14.49
C LEU A 118 -2.43 6.12 -15.73
N GLY A 119 -3.06 4.95 -15.80
CA GLY A 119 -3.97 4.56 -16.88
C GLY A 119 -3.28 4.14 -18.18
N LYS A 120 -1.93 4.04 -18.21
CA LYS A 120 -1.17 3.61 -19.38
C LYS A 120 -0.45 2.30 -19.11
N LYS A 121 -0.59 1.34 -20.04
CA LYS A 121 0.16 0.08 -19.98
C LYS A 121 1.66 0.32 -20.06
N VAL A 122 2.41 -0.22 -19.10
CA VAL A 122 3.87 0.02 -18.99
C VAL A 122 4.63 -0.60 -20.16
N GLU A 123 4.14 -1.72 -20.71
CA GLU A 123 4.68 -2.35 -21.92
C GLU A 123 4.74 -1.39 -23.13
N LYS A 124 3.82 -0.42 -23.19
CA LYS A 124 3.69 0.54 -24.30
C LYS A 124 4.47 1.83 -24.05
N MET A 125 5.12 1.97 -22.90
CA MET A 125 5.91 3.14 -22.56
C MET A 125 7.29 3.07 -23.19
N LYS A 126 7.78 4.20 -23.70
CA LYS A 126 9.17 4.34 -24.14
C LYS A 126 10.09 4.36 -22.92
N SER A 127 11.37 3.98 -23.10
CA SER A 127 12.37 3.97 -22.01
C SER A 127 12.39 5.26 -21.17
N ARG A 128 12.41 6.44 -21.81
CA ARG A 128 12.36 7.73 -21.11
C ARG A 128 11.07 7.95 -20.30
N GLU A 129 9.95 7.40 -20.75
CA GLU A 129 8.69 7.47 -19.98
C GLU A 129 8.74 6.54 -18.77
N LYS A 130 9.36 5.35 -18.90
CA LYS A 130 9.55 4.41 -17.78
C LYS A 130 10.44 5.01 -16.69
N THR A 131 11.56 5.65 -17.04
CA THR A 131 12.40 6.35 -16.05
C THR A 131 11.63 7.43 -15.29
N LYS A 132 10.80 8.22 -16.00
CA LYS A 132 9.94 9.21 -15.35
C LYS A 132 8.89 8.58 -14.44
N MET A 133 8.31 7.46 -14.86
CA MET A 133 7.37 6.68 -14.07
C MET A 133 8.03 6.19 -12.77
N PHE A 134 9.23 5.61 -12.85
CA PHE A 134 9.94 5.12 -11.66
C PHE A 134 10.23 6.24 -10.65
N HIS A 135 10.77 7.39 -11.11
CA HIS A 135 10.94 8.55 -10.24
C HIS A 135 9.61 9.06 -9.64
N HIS A 136 8.51 9.00 -10.41
CA HIS A 136 7.20 9.41 -9.91
C HIS A 136 6.64 8.42 -8.88
N ILE A 137 6.88 7.12 -9.05
CA ILE A 137 6.56 6.09 -8.05
C ILE A 137 7.33 6.40 -6.76
N GLU A 138 8.65 6.60 -6.86
CA GLU A 138 9.47 6.86 -5.68
C GLU A 138 9.01 8.09 -4.89
N ALA A 139 8.58 9.15 -5.58
CA ALA A 139 8.13 10.38 -4.94
C ALA A 139 6.70 10.31 -4.38
N ASN A 140 5.83 9.43 -4.89
CA ASN A 140 4.39 9.51 -4.61
C ASN A 140 3.76 8.23 -4.06
N ALA A 141 4.35 7.06 -4.30
CA ALA A 141 3.84 5.81 -3.76
C ALA A 141 4.04 5.79 -2.25
N SER A 142 3.05 5.27 -1.54
CA SER A 142 3.10 5.12 -0.08
C SER A 142 2.48 3.81 0.38
N LEU A 143 1.49 3.30 -0.36
CA LEU A 143 0.76 2.10 0.01
C LEU A 143 0.68 1.16 -1.20
N ILE A 144 0.79 -0.13 -0.92
CA ILE A 144 0.58 -1.22 -1.88
C ILE A 144 -0.36 -2.24 -1.23
N SER A 145 -1.37 -2.65 -1.97
CA SER A 145 -2.41 -3.59 -1.53
C SER A 145 -2.88 -4.45 -2.71
N GLU A 146 -3.41 -5.63 -2.43
CA GLU A 146 -4.11 -6.49 -3.40
C GLU A 146 -5.49 -5.99 -3.83
N LEU A 147 -6.07 -5.03 -3.11
CA LEU A 147 -7.42 -4.55 -3.38
C LEU A 147 -7.39 -3.29 -4.25
N LEU A 148 -8.24 -3.26 -5.28
CA LEU A 148 -8.57 -2.04 -6.01
C LEU A 148 -9.79 -1.36 -5.38
N ILE A 149 -9.61 -0.19 -4.76
CA ILE A 149 -10.74 0.64 -4.34
C ILE A 149 -11.09 1.60 -5.48
N CYS A 150 -12.17 1.30 -6.20
CA CYS A 150 -12.74 2.24 -7.15
C CYS A 150 -13.51 3.34 -6.40
N GLU A 151 -13.39 4.59 -6.85
CA GLU A 151 -14.34 5.61 -6.41
C GLU A 151 -15.74 5.21 -6.91
N ALA A 152 -16.68 5.02 -5.98
CA ALA A 152 -18.09 5.04 -6.33
C ALA A 152 -18.37 6.43 -6.94
N LYS A 153 -18.70 6.45 -8.23
CA LYS A 153 -19.12 7.67 -8.93
C LYS A 153 -20.43 8.21 -8.38
#